data_AF-A0A2D8A691-F1
#
_entry.id   AF-A0A2D8A691-F1
#
_cell.length_a   1.000
_cell.length_b   1.000
_cell.length_c   1.000
_cell.angle_alpha   90.00
_cell.angle_beta   90.00
_cell.angle_gamma   90.00
#
_symmetry.space_group_name_H-M   'P 1'
#
loop_
_entity.id
_entity.type
_entity.pdbx_description
1 polymer ?
#
loop_
_entity_poly.entity_id
_entity_poly.type
_entity_poly.pdbx_seq_one_letter_code
_entity_poly.pdbx_strand_id
1 'polypeptide(L)'
;MGWPFDLTKEFLEELFEDQKGLCPITGFEITLEGTQESNLKRFTASLDRIDSSKGYTKDNVWFVTLQANYMKSQLTMEELVNWCQKIVDHQSKKVLSK
;
A
#
# COMPACT_ATOMS: atom_id res chain seq x y z
N MET A 1 -1.53 1.44 -26.59
CA MET A 1 -0.15 1.31 -26.09
C MET A 1 -0.24 0.86 -24.65
N GLY A 2 0.44 -0.21 -24.27
CA GLY A 2 0.40 -0.76 -22.90
C GLY A 2 1.35 -0.01 -21.97
N TRP A 3 1.19 -0.24 -20.66
CA TRP A 3 2.13 0.24 -19.64
C TRP A 3 3.43 -0.58 -19.68
N PRO A 4 4.60 0.02 -19.38
CA PRO A 4 5.84 -0.73 -19.18
C PRO A 4 5.70 -1.83 -18.11
N PHE A 5 6.33 -2.98 -18.35
CA PHE A 5 6.35 -4.14 -17.45
C PHE A 5 7.68 -4.87 -17.57
N ASP A 6 8.41 -5.06 -16.47
CA ASP A 6 9.72 -5.76 -16.44
C ASP A 6 9.96 -6.60 -15.17
N LEU A 7 8.88 -7.02 -14.49
CA LEU A 7 8.96 -7.79 -13.24
C LEU A 7 9.20 -9.27 -13.50
N THR A 8 10.01 -9.90 -12.64
CA THR A 8 10.19 -11.36 -12.56
C THR A 8 9.75 -11.87 -11.19
N LYS A 9 9.55 -13.19 -11.06
CA LYS A 9 9.19 -13.81 -9.78
C LYS A 9 10.30 -13.62 -8.74
N GLU A 10 11.55 -13.79 -9.17
CA GLU A 10 12.75 -13.69 -8.34
C GLU A 10 12.89 -12.27 -7.79
N PHE A 11 12.67 -11.25 -8.63
CA PHE A 11 12.66 -9.86 -8.19
C PHE A 11 11.56 -9.59 -7.15
N LEU A 12 10.37 -10.16 -7.32
CA LEU A 12 9.29 -9.98 -6.35
C LEU A 12 9.59 -10.67 -5.02
N GLU A 13 10.26 -11.82 -5.04
CA GLU A 13 10.72 -12.49 -3.82
C GLU A 13 11.77 -11.64 -3.09
N GLU A 14 12.80 -11.16 -3.81
CA GLU A 14 13.82 -10.25 -3.28
C GLU A 14 13.20 -8.96 -2.71
N LEU A 15 12.26 -8.34 -3.44
CA LEU A 15 11.56 -7.14 -3.01
C LEU A 15 10.81 -7.35 -1.69
N PHE A 16 10.12 -8.49 -1.53
CA PHE A 16 9.40 -8.81 -0.31
C PHE A 16 10.36 -9.02 0.88
N GLU A 17 11.49 -9.69 0.65
CA GLU A 17 12.55 -9.90 1.64
C GLU A 17 13.21 -8.58 2.06
N ASP A 18 13.53 -7.71 1.11
CA ASP A 18 14.10 -6.38 1.35
C ASP A 18 13.15 -5.50 2.17
N GLN A 19 11.84 -5.62 1.94
CA GLN A 19 10.80 -4.99 2.74
C GLN A 19 10.58 -5.63 4.11
N LYS A 20 11.24 -6.77 4.40
CA LYS A 20 11.10 -7.55 5.64
C LYS A 20 9.67 -7.98 5.92
N GLY A 21 8.87 -8.18 4.85
CA GLY A 21 7.44 -8.47 4.96
C GLY A 21 6.60 -7.34 5.57
N LEU A 22 7.09 -6.09 5.57
CA LEU A 22 6.38 -4.93 6.11
C LEU A 22 5.85 -4.02 4.99
N CYS A 23 4.64 -3.49 5.21
CA CYS A 23 4.00 -2.50 4.37
C CYS A 23 4.68 -1.13 4.54
N PRO A 24 5.31 -0.54 3.51
CA PRO A 24 6.01 0.74 3.64
C PRO A 24 5.09 1.92 3.96
N ILE A 25 3.80 1.80 3.64
CA ILE A 25 2.80 2.85 3.90
C ILE A 25 2.37 2.87 5.37
N THR A 26 2.20 1.70 5.99
CA THR A 26 1.54 1.58 7.31
C THR A 26 2.41 0.96 8.39
N GLY A 27 3.51 0.31 8.03
CA GLY A 27 4.35 -0.49 8.93
C GLY A 27 3.72 -1.82 9.38
N PHE A 28 2.56 -2.19 8.85
CA PHE A 28 1.93 -3.48 9.16
C PHE A 28 2.62 -4.63 8.45
N GLU A 29 2.60 -5.80 9.08
CA GLU A 29 3.00 -7.05 8.44
C GLU A 29 2.08 -7.37 7.24
N ILE A 30 2.70 -7.90 6.20
CA ILE A 30 2.03 -8.32 4.97
C ILE A 30 1.85 -9.84 5.02
N THR A 31 0.61 -10.29 4.89
CA THR A 31 0.28 -11.71 4.82
C THR A 31 0.33 -12.19 3.37
N LEU A 32 1.19 -13.16 3.05
CA LEU A 32 1.23 -13.79 1.71
C LEU A 32 0.11 -14.83 1.52
N GLU A 33 -0.41 -15.40 2.62
CA GLU A 33 -1.51 -16.35 2.58
C GLU A 33 -2.82 -15.65 2.20
N GLY A 34 -3.45 -16.13 1.12
CA GLY A 34 -4.78 -15.69 0.74
C GLY A 34 -5.81 -16.14 1.78
N THR A 35 -6.74 -15.26 2.13
CA THR A 35 -7.84 -15.56 3.06
C THR A 35 -9.15 -14.96 2.59
N GLN A 36 -10.24 -15.67 2.86
CA GLN A 36 -11.60 -15.19 2.60
C GLN A 36 -12.17 -14.40 3.79
N GLU A 37 -11.50 -14.43 4.94
CA GLU A 37 -11.91 -13.67 6.12
C GLU A 37 -11.62 -12.19 5.93
N SER A 38 -12.66 -11.36 5.88
CA SER A 38 -12.55 -9.93 5.57
C SER A 38 -11.60 -9.17 6.51
N ASN A 39 -11.55 -9.53 7.79
CA ASN A 39 -10.69 -8.89 8.79
C ASN A 39 -9.20 -9.15 8.55
N LEU A 40 -8.85 -10.31 7.99
CA LEU A 40 -7.47 -10.69 7.69
C LEU A 40 -7.09 -10.29 6.26
N LYS A 41 -8.05 -10.34 5.34
CA LYS A 41 -7.88 -9.95 3.93
C LYS A 41 -7.34 -8.53 3.76
N ARG A 42 -7.60 -7.63 4.70
CA ARG A 42 -7.09 -6.26 4.66
C ARG A 42 -5.55 -6.17 4.78
N PHE A 43 -4.91 -7.20 5.34
CA PHE A 43 -3.46 -7.31 5.54
C PHE A 43 -2.74 -8.15 4.48
N THR A 44 -3.48 -8.78 3.55
CA THR A 44 -2.87 -9.62 2.52
C THR A 44 -2.04 -8.78 1.55
N ALA A 45 -1.02 -9.40 0.95
CA ALA A 45 -0.16 -8.76 -0.02
C ALA A 45 -0.93 -8.21 -1.22
N SER A 46 -0.57 -6.99 -1.60
CA SER A 46 -0.98 -6.36 -2.85
C SER A 46 0.24 -5.71 -3.47
N LEU A 47 0.48 -5.98 -4.75
CA LEU A 47 1.52 -5.31 -5.51
C LEU A 47 0.99 -3.94 -5.95
N ASP A 48 1.55 -2.88 -5.41
CA ASP A 48 1.18 -1.50 -5.74
C ASP A 48 2.29 -0.81 -6.55
N ARG A 49 1.91 0.23 -7.28
CA ARG A 49 2.84 1.10 -7.99
C ARG A 49 3.17 2.31 -7.14
N ILE A 50 4.45 2.57 -6.88
CA ILE A 50 4.89 3.71 -6.07
C ILE A 50 4.37 5.01 -6.69
N ASP A 51 4.61 5.19 -7.99
CA ASP A 51 4.00 6.21 -8.83
C ASP A 51 2.91 5.58 -9.71
N SER A 52 1.65 5.93 -9.41
CA SER A 52 0.48 5.45 -10.14
C SER A 52 0.39 5.97 -11.59
N SER A 53 1.24 6.92 -11.98
CA SER A 53 1.39 7.40 -13.36
C SER A 53 2.45 6.64 -14.17
N LYS A 54 3.08 5.60 -13.60
CA LYS A 54 4.10 4.73 -14.22
C LYS A 54 3.66 3.26 -14.29
N GLY A 55 4.40 2.44 -15.03
CA GLY A 55 4.11 1.01 -15.22
C GLY A 55 4.48 0.13 -14.01
N TYR A 56 4.34 -1.17 -14.16
CA TYR A 56 4.83 -2.15 -13.18
C TYR A 56 6.28 -2.46 -13.51
N THR A 57 7.19 -1.58 -13.09
CA THR A 57 8.63 -1.71 -13.33
C THR A 57 9.38 -1.94 -12.03
N LYS A 58 10.57 -2.56 -12.08
CA LYS A 58 11.37 -2.88 -10.90
C LYS A 58 11.66 -1.69 -9.98
N ASP A 59 11.73 -0.49 -10.55
CA ASP A 59 11.95 0.77 -9.83
C ASP A 59 10.66 1.46 -9.34
N ASN A 60 9.48 0.91 -9.66
CA ASN A 60 8.18 1.55 -9.43
C ASN A 60 7.17 0.67 -8.70
N VAL A 61 7.58 -0.42 -8.06
CA VAL A 61 6.66 -1.30 -7.34
C VAL A 61 7.11 -1.59 -5.92
N TRP A 62 6.14 -1.92 -5.09
CA TRP A 62 6.33 -2.35 -3.72
C TRP A 62 5.19 -3.27 -3.29
N PHE A 63 5.43 -4.11 -2.30
CA PHE A 63 4.35 -4.82 -1.60
C PHE A 63 3.74 -3.93 -0.53
N VAL A 64 2.42 -3.86 -0.51
CA VAL A 64 1.66 -3.18 0.54
C VAL A 64 0.54 -4.09 1.02
N THR A 65 -0.07 -3.76 2.16
CA THR A 65 -1.32 -4.42 2.54
C THR A 65 -2.44 -4.04 1.56
N LEU A 66 -3.37 -4.95 1.32
CA LEU A 66 -4.52 -4.71 0.44
C LEU A 66 -5.28 -3.42 0.82
N GLN A 67 -5.47 -3.18 2.11
CA GLN A 67 -6.14 -1.97 2.58
C GLN A 67 -5.34 -0.71 2.33
N ALA A 68 -4.01 -0.75 2.49
CA ALA A 68 -3.15 0.38 2.17
C ALA A 68 -3.19 0.72 0.68
N ASN A 69 -3.20 -0.29 -0.20
CA ASN A 69 -3.38 -0.09 -1.64
C ASN A 69 -4.73 0.59 -1.95
N TYR A 70 -5.83 0.12 -1.34
CA TYR A 70 -7.14 0.75 -1.52
C TYR A 70 -7.19 2.19 -1.02
N MET A 71 -6.52 2.50 0.09
CA MET A 71 -6.43 3.87 0.62
C MET A 71 -5.61 4.77 -0.30
N LYS A 72 -4.46 4.28 -0.79
CA LYS A 72 -3.58 5.04 -1.68
C LYS A 72 -4.23 5.27 -3.04
N SER A 73 -4.76 4.22 -3.68
CA SER A 73 -5.39 4.29 -4.99
C SER A 73 -4.49 5.03 -6.01
N GLN A 74 -4.91 6.20 -6.50
CA GLN A 74 -4.13 7.03 -7.42
C GLN A 74 -3.38 8.18 -6.73
N LEU A 75 -3.52 8.33 -5.41
CA LEU A 75 -2.85 9.38 -4.65
C LEU A 75 -1.35 9.14 -4.60
N THR A 76 -0.59 10.23 -4.64
CA THR A 76 0.79 10.26 -4.17
C THR A 76 0.84 10.02 -2.67
N MET A 77 2.03 9.65 -2.16
CA MET A 77 2.22 9.50 -0.71
C MET A 77 1.99 10.80 0.07
N GLU A 78 2.36 11.95 -0.51
CA GLU A 78 2.13 13.25 0.09
C GLU A 78 0.63 13.55 0.23
N GLU A 79 -0.13 13.32 -0.84
CA GLU A 79 -1.59 13.51 -0.83
C GLU A 79 -2.26 12.56 0.17
N LEU A 80 -1.87 11.28 0.20
CA LEU A 80 -2.41 10.30 1.13
C LEU A 80 -2.18 10.73 2.58
N VAL A 81 -0.95 11.10 2.93
CA VAL A 81 -0.60 11.56 4.30
C VAL A 81 -1.37 12.82 4.67
N ASN A 82 -1.48 13.79 3.76
CA ASN A 82 -2.26 15.01 3.99
C ASN A 82 -3.75 14.71 4.24
N TRP A 83 -4.35 13.80 3.47
CA TRP A 83 -5.73 13.36 3.69
C TRP A 83 -5.90 12.67 5.04
N CYS A 84 -5.00 11.74 5.39
CA CYS A 84 -5.01 11.08 6.69
C CYS A 84 -4.93 12.10 7.84
N GLN A 85 -4.02 13.08 7.75
CA GLN A 85 -3.89 14.13 8.77
C GLN A 85 -5.17 14.94 8.92
N LYS A 86 -5.76 15.40 7.82
CA LYS A 86 -7.02 16.16 7.84
C LYS A 86 -8.18 15.38 8.46
N ILE A 87 -8.25 14.07 8.21
CA ILE A 87 -9.24 13.20 8.82
C ILE A 87 -9.03 13.13 10.34
N VAL A 88 -7.80 12.87 10.79
CA VAL A 88 -7.45 12.81 12.22
C VAL A 88 -7.77 14.12 12.93
N ASP A 89 -7.39 15.25 12.35
CA ASP A 89 -7.64 16.58 12.91
C ASP A 89 -9.14 16.86 13.06
N HIS A 90 -9.93 16.49 12.05
CA HIS A 90 -11.38 16.69 12.06
C HIS A 90 -12.08 15.80 13.10
N GLN A 91 -11.65 14.53 13.23
CA GLN A 91 -12.23 13.62 14.22
C GLN A 91 -11.83 14.02 15.66
N SER A 92 -10.59 14.44 15.88
CA SER A 92 -10.11 14.90 17.19
C SER A 92 -10.91 16.10 17.70
N LYS A 93 -11.24 17.05 16.81
CA LYS A 93 -12.10 18.20 17.16
C LYS A 93 -13.52 17.78 17.54
N LYS A 94 -14.09 16.77 16.86
CA LYS A 94 -15.43 16.24 17.21
C LYS A 94 -15.47 15.57 18.56
N VAL A 95 -14.40 14.87 18.94
CA VAL A 95 -14.28 14.23 20.25
C VAL A 95 -14.21 15.26 21.38
N LEU A 96 -13.47 16.37 21.18
CA LEU A 96 -13.35 17.45 22.18
C LEU A 96 -14.60 18.36 22.28
N SER A 97 -15.48 18.32 21.28
CA SER A 97 -16.74 19.07 21.27
C SER A 97 -17.94 18.30 21.86
N LYS A 98 -17.72 17.08 22.37
CA LYS A 98 -18.70 16.26 23.08
C LYS A 98 -18.34 16.16 24.55
#